data_AF-A0A257HF36-F1
#
_entry.id   AF-A0A257HF36-F1
#
_cell.length_a   1.000
_cell.length_b   1.000
_cell.length_c   1.000
_cell.angle_alpha   90.00
_cell.angle_beta   90.00
_cell.angle_gamma   90.00
#
_symmetry.space_group_name_H-M   'P 1'
#
loop_
_entity.id
_entity.type
_entity.pdbx_description
1 polymer ?
#
loop_
_entity_poly.entity_id
_entity_poly.type
_entity_poly.pdbx_seq_one_letter_code
_entity_poly.pdbx_strand_id
1 'polypeptide(L)' 'MSQSADTDLRLEFEVLAKRAGVVIPEDRVEAVFAGYKDLKRMTALLRQPRTAASEPSNTYSLSLLMKGV' A
#
# COMPACT_ATOMS: atom_id res chain seq x y z
N MET A 1 -11.51 -13.94 12.72
CA MET A 1 -11.49 -12.50 13.03
C MET A 1 -12.86 -12.15 13.59
N SER A 2 -12.94 -11.29 14.61
CA SER A 2 -14.24 -10.85 15.12
C SER A 2 -15.00 -10.09 14.04
N GLN A 3 -16.33 -10.12 14.08
CA GLN A 3 -17.17 -9.41 13.13
C GLN A 3 -16.88 -7.90 13.08
N SER A 4 -16.46 -7.31 14.20
CA SER A 4 -16.03 -5.91 14.28
C SER A 4 -14.79 -5.60 13.43
N ALA A 5 -13.81 -6.50 13.40
CA ALA A 5 -12.55 -6.25 12.68
C ALA A 5 -12.72 -6.27 11.15
N ASP A 6 -13.66 -7.06 10.62
CA ASP A 6 -13.95 -7.07 9.18
C ASP A 6 -14.70 -5.80 8.75
N THR A 7 -15.60 -5.29 9.60
CA THR A 7 -16.29 -4.01 9.39
C THR A 7 -15.32 -2.84 9.36
N ASP A 8 -14.36 -2.80 10.28
CA ASP A 8 -13.34 -1.75 10.32
C ASP A 8 -12.45 -1.78 9.06
N LEU A 9 -12.05 -2.97 8.61
CA LEU A 9 -11.30 -3.15 7.37
C LEU A 9 -12.10 -2.73 6.14
N ARG A 10 -13.42 -2.97 6.13
CA ARG A 10 -14.30 -2.56 5.03
C ARG A 10 -14.38 -1.04 4.92
N LEU A 11 -14.54 -0.35 6.04
CA LEU A 11 -14.53 1.11 6.07
C LEU A 11 -13.20 1.68 5.57
N GLU A 12 -12.08 1.10 6.02
CA GLU A 12 -10.74 1.54 5.55
C GLU A 12 -10.60 1.36 4.04
N PHE A 13 -10.99 0.20 3.52
CA PHE A 13 -10.97 -0.11 2.09
C PHE A 13 -11.76 0.91 1.27
N GLU A 14 -12.99 1.23 1.67
CA GLU A 14 -13.85 2.19 0.96
C GLU A 14 -13.27 3.60 0.96
N VAL A 15 -12.71 4.05 2.10
CA VAL A 15 -12.02 5.34 2.21
C VAL A 15 -10.82 5.39 1.27
N LEU A 16 -10.01 4.32 1.20
CA LEU A 16 -8.84 4.26 0.33
C LEU A 16 -9.22 4.25 -1.15
N ALA A 17 -10.24 3.46 -1.54
CA ALA A 17 -10.75 3.43 -2.91
C ALA A 17 -11.23 4.81 -3.35
N LYS A 18 -12.00 5.50 -2.49
CA LYS A 18 -12.47 6.87 -2.74
C LYS A 18 -11.31 7.86 -2.88
N ARG A 19 -10.31 7.80 -2.00
CA ARG A 19 -9.11 8.66 -2.07
C ARG A 19 -8.28 8.42 -3.33
N ALA A 20 -8.24 7.19 -3.81
CA ALA A 20 -7.56 6.84 -5.05
C ALA A 20 -8.37 7.19 -6.31
N GLY A 21 -9.62 7.66 -6.17
CA GLY A 21 -10.52 7.91 -7.31
C GLY A 21 -10.92 6.63 -8.05
N VAL A 22 -10.83 5.46 -7.40
CA VAL A 22 -11.13 4.17 -8.01
C VAL A 22 -12.60 3.84 -7.78
N VAL A 23 -13.35 3.66 -8.87
CA VAL A 23 -14.72 3.14 -8.84
C VAL A 23 -14.66 1.64 -9.07
N ILE A 24 -15.18 0.87 -8.12
CA ILE A 24 -15.19 -0.60 -8.18
C ILE A 24 -16.61 -1.03 -8.54
N PRO A 25 -16.80 -1.80 -9.61
CA PRO A 25 -18.11 -2.36 -9.95
C PRO A 25 -18.71 -3.19 -8.80
N GLU A 26 -20.02 -3.08 -8.59
CA GLU A 26 -20.72 -3.73 -7.47
C GLU A 26 -20.56 -5.25 -7.48
N ASP A 27 -20.53 -5.87 -8.67
CA ASP A 27 -20.31 -7.30 -8.86
C ASP A 27 -18.89 -7.77 -8.47
N ARG A 28 -17.95 -6.83 -8.32
CA ARG A 28 -16.53 -7.12 -8.04
C ARG A 28 -16.07 -6.68 -6.66
N VAL A 29 -16.85 -5.84 -5.98
CA VAL A 29 -16.41 -5.19 -4.74
C VAL A 29 -16.00 -6.20 -3.66
N GLU A 30 -16.72 -7.31 -3.55
CA GLU A 30 -16.42 -8.36 -2.57
C GLU A 30 -15.13 -9.11 -2.89
N ALA A 31 -14.88 -9.41 -4.18
CA ALA A 31 -13.63 -10.04 -4.59
C ALA A 31 -12.42 -9.12 -4.37
N VAL A 32 -12.56 -7.83 -4.67
CA VAL A 32 -11.49 -6.85 -4.44
C VAL A 32 -11.25 -6.66 -2.94
N PHE A 33 -12.31 -6.61 -2.14
CA PHE A 33 -12.19 -6.52 -0.69
C PHE A 33 -11.50 -7.75 -0.08
N ALA A 34 -11.79 -8.95 -0.58
CA ALA A 34 -11.07 -10.17 -0.18
C ALA A 34 -9.56 -10.05 -0.46
N GLY A 35 -9.18 -9.61 -1.66
CA GLY A 35 -7.78 -9.36 -2.02
C GLY A 35 -7.12 -8.29 -1.14
N TYR A 36 -7.84 -7.23 -0.79
CA TYR A 36 -7.38 -6.20 0.14
C TYR A 36 -7.05 -6.78 1.52
N LYS A 37 -7.91 -7.66 2.05
CA LYS A 37 -7.68 -8.32 3.35
C LYS A 37 -6.41 -9.16 3.33
N ASP A 38 -6.18 -9.91 2.26
CA ASP A 38 -4.98 -10.73 2.14
C ASP A 38 -3.72 -9.89 1.98
N LEU A 39 -3.78 -8.81 1.18
CA LEU A 39 -2.67 -7.87 1.05
C LEU A 39 -2.31 -7.20 2.39
N LYS A 40 -3.31 -6.83 3.21
CA LYS A 40 -3.08 -6.30 4.57
C LYS A 40 -2.34 -7.30 5.45
N ARG A 41 -2.70 -8.59 5.39
CA ARG A 41 -1.99 -9.65 6.12
C ARG A 41 -0.55 -9.79 5.63
N MET A 42 -0.34 -9.83 4.32
CA MET A 42 0.99 -9.95 3.72
C MET A 42 1.89 -8.76 4.09
N THR A 43 1.38 -7.54 3.97
CA THR A 43 2.14 -6.32 4.26
C THR A 43 2.48 -6.17 5.75
N ALA A 44 1.66 -6.72 6.65
CA ALA A 44 1.98 -6.76 8.07
C ALA A 44 3.26 -7.57 8.35
N LEU A 45 3.53 -8.62 7.57
CA LEU A 45 4.76 -9.44 7.69
C LEU A 45 6.03 -8.68 7.23
N LEU A 46 5.86 -7.66 6.37
CA LEU A 46 6.97 -6.83 5.87
C LEU A 46 7.38 -5.72 6.86
N ARG A 47 6.61 -5.51 7.95
CA ARG A 47 6.99 -4.61 9.03
C ARG A 47 8.00 -5.30 9.94
N GLN A 48 9.26 -5.20 9.56
CA GLN A 48 10.41 -5.54 10.41
C GLN A 48 11.00 -4.27 11.02
N PRO A 49 11.79 -4.36 12.11
CA PRO A 49 12.56 -3.22 12.60
C PRO A 49 13.43 -2.65 11.48
N ARG A 50 13.16 -1.43 11.04
CA ARG A 50 14.01 -0.71 10.09
C ARG A 50 14.85 0.28 10.87
N THR A 51 16.16 0.20 10.68
CA THR A 51 17.08 1.19 11.23
C THR A 51 17.16 2.39 10.28
N ALA A 52 17.68 3.51 10.76
CA ALA A 52 17.96 4.66 9.89
C ALA A 52 18.92 4.31 8.73
N ALA A 53 19.72 3.25 8.87
CA ALA A 53 20.62 2.74 7.83
C ALA A 53 19.92 1.85 6.78
N SER A 54 18.64 1.50 6.98
CA SER A 54 17.85 0.76 5.99
C SER A 54 17.35 1.73 4.91
N GLU A 55 18.26 2.12 4.02
CA GLU A 55 17.95 3.01 2.91
C GLU A 55 16.99 2.38 1.89
N PRO A 56 16.19 3.19 1.15
CA PRO A 56 15.41 2.70 0.02
C PRO A 56 16.31 2.05 -1.04
N SER A 57 15.83 0.97 -1.67
CA SER A 57 16.60 0.25 -2.71
C SER A 57 17.03 1.14 -3.89
N ASN A 58 16.29 2.21 -4.17
CA ASN A 58 16.62 3.17 -5.22
C ASN A 58 16.84 4.55 -4.59
N THR A 59 18.02 5.11 -4.79
CA THR A 59 18.38 6.47 -4.38
C THR A 59 18.51 7.37 -5.60
N TYR A 60 18.00 8.59 -5.50
CA TYR A 60 18.17 9.60 -6.55
C TYR A 60 19.58 10.20 -6.45
N SER A 61 20.31 10.26 -7.56
CA SER A 61 21.62 10.92 -7.64
C SER A 61 21.62 12.01 -8.72
N LEU A 62 22.18 13.16 -8.38
CA LEU A 62 22.43 14.25 -9.33
C LEU A 62 23.79 14.00 -9.99
N SER A 63 23.80 13.68 -11.29
CA SER A 63 25.01 13.67 -12.09
C SER A 63 25.21 15.02 -12.76
N LEU A 64 26.19 15.79 -12.29
CA LEU A 64 26.63 17.01 -12.99
C LEU A 64 27.47 16.61 -14.20
N LEU A 65 26.92 16.79 -15.41
CA LEU A 65 27.69 16.73 -16.64
C LEU A 65 28.53 18.00 -16.74
N MET A 66 29.75 17.99 -16.20
CA MET A 66 30.72 19.04 -16.53
C MET A 66 31.10 18.90 -18.00
N LYS A 67 30.72 19.89 -18.82
CA LYS A 67 31.26 20.06 -20.18
C LYS A 67 32.75 20.35 -20.02
N GLY A 68 33.59 19.52 -20.64
CA GLY A 68 35.05 19.58 -20.53
C GLY A 68 35.63 20.98 -20.77
N VAL A 69 36.69 21.27 -20.02
CA VAL A 69 37.64 22.36 -20.31
C VAL A 69 38.38 22.04 -21.60
#